data_AF-A0A6J1QY26-F1
#
_entry.id   AF-A0A6J1QY26-F1
#
_cell.length_a   1.000
_cell.length_b   1.000
_cell.length_c   1.000
_cell.angle_alpha   90.00
_cell.angle_beta   90.00
_cell.angle_gamma   90.00
#
_symmetry.space_group_name_H-M   'P 1'
#
loop_
_entity.id
_entity.type
_entity.pdbx_description
1 polymer ?
#
loop_
_entity_poly.entity_id
_entity_poly.type
_entity_poly.pdbx_seq_one_letter_code
_entity_poly.pdbx_strand_id
1 'polypeptide(L)'
;MSTPQYDTAKWNFREILSLTTYDSFIIGSGYAAKPYMPYNGHLIMNAVYRAPITNASRIAFADNGRSRREMLTDFYQIMCSFVGNFFVSKGKNGNVLRVRAKGRESNLDNITIMQGILYKRYCEKKNCTVALGGVLRIKNGRMAQNIMPGQYPPRVSSFIDLARWFQYHNMYLESDLIVVGTIVNTKSIGHRSALRFVSTNEESSIPMFFQLWSRRAVC
;
A
#
# COMPACT_ATOMS: atom_id res chain seq x y z
N MET A 1 -12.91 24.88 -25.31
CA MET A 1 -13.81 23.99 -24.54
C MET A 1 -13.02 23.39 -23.39
N SER A 2 -13.33 23.79 -22.17
CA SER A 2 -12.72 23.28 -20.94
C SER A 2 -13.09 21.80 -20.74
N THR A 3 -12.11 20.91 -20.86
CA THR A 3 -12.23 19.51 -20.46
C THR A 3 -12.69 19.44 -19.00
N PRO A 4 -13.73 18.66 -18.65
CA PRO A 4 -14.18 18.60 -17.27
C PRO A 4 -13.09 17.95 -16.40
N GLN A 5 -12.80 18.58 -15.27
CA GLN A 5 -11.73 18.22 -14.35
C GLN A 5 -12.15 17.00 -13.52
N TYR A 6 -11.83 15.79 -13.98
CA TYR A 6 -12.27 14.51 -13.37
C TYR A 6 -11.46 14.04 -12.15
N ASP A 7 -11.02 14.97 -11.29
CA ASP A 7 -10.20 14.59 -10.13
C ASP A 7 -10.41 15.49 -8.91
N THR A 8 -11.62 15.46 -8.36
CA THR A 8 -12.01 16.31 -7.21
C THR A 8 -12.11 15.56 -5.89
N ALA A 9 -12.24 14.23 -5.88
CA ALA A 9 -12.31 13.48 -4.64
C ALA A 9 -10.93 13.46 -3.99
N LYS A 10 -10.78 14.33 -2.99
CA LYS A 10 -9.58 14.51 -2.18
C LYS A 10 -9.94 14.21 -0.74
N TRP A 11 -9.08 13.46 -0.09
CA TRP A 11 -9.26 13.00 1.26
C TRP A 11 -8.10 13.51 2.10
N ASN A 12 -8.42 14.36 3.07
CA ASN A 12 -7.45 14.82 4.06
C ASN A 12 -7.41 13.82 5.22
N PHE A 13 -6.24 13.24 5.51
CA PHE A 13 -6.14 12.26 6.60
C PHE A 13 -6.32 12.87 7.97
N ARG A 14 -6.02 14.17 8.15
CA ARG A 14 -6.35 14.88 9.39
C ARG A 14 -7.85 14.85 9.63
N GLU A 15 -8.64 15.15 8.61
CA GLU A 15 -10.11 15.16 8.71
C GLU A 15 -10.62 13.74 8.95
N ILE A 16 -10.20 12.76 8.14
CA ILE A 16 -10.62 11.36 8.27
C ILE A 16 -10.31 10.81 9.67
N LEU A 17 -9.10 11.06 10.17
CA LEU A 17 -8.66 10.54 11.47
C LEU A 17 -9.19 11.38 12.63
N SER A 18 -9.57 12.64 12.42
CA SER A 18 -10.28 13.41 13.46
C SER A 18 -11.68 12.86 13.75
N LEU A 19 -12.26 12.09 12.83
CA LEU A 19 -13.53 11.39 13.05
C LEU A 19 -13.38 10.16 13.95
N THR A 20 -12.16 9.68 14.20
CA THR A 20 -11.96 8.55 15.10
C THR A 20 -11.83 9.04 16.54
N THR A 21 -12.49 8.35 17.47
CA THR A 21 -12.47 8.71 18.91
C THR A 21 -11.26 8.15 19.66
N TYR A 22 -10.28 7.59 18.94
CA TYR A 22 -9.17 6.84 19.53
C TYR A 22 -7.87 7.00 18.74
N ASP A 23 -6.75 6.85 19.44
CA ASP A 23 -5.41 6.76 18.86
C ASP A 23 -5.40 5.78 17.68
N SER A 24 -5.05 6.28 16.50
CA SER A 24 -5.22 5.53 15.25
C SER A 24 -3.87 5.26 14.58
N PHE A 25 -3.52 3.99 14.42
CA PHE A 25 -2.45 3.56 13.53
C PHE A 25 -3.03 3.32 12.14
N ILE A 26 -2.47 4.02 11.15
CA ILE A 26 -2.90 3.94 9.77
C ILE A 26 -1.75 3.48 8.88
N ILE A 27 -2.05 2.51 8.03
CA ILE A 27 -1.16 2.03 6.97
C ILE A 27 -1.92 1.86 5.67
N GLY A 28 -1.21 1.89 4.55
CA GLY A 28 -1.79 1.59 3.25
C GLY A 28 -1.25 2.52 2.19
N SER A 29 -2.04 2.76 1.16
CA SER A 29 -1.57 3.47 -0.01
C SER A 29 -2.67 4.11 -0.83
N GLY A 30 -2.29 5.16 -1.56
CA GLY A 30 -3.18 5.85 -2.47
C GLY A 30 -2.43 6.74 -3.43
N TYR A 31 -3.13 7.67 -4.06
CA TYR A 31 -2.51 8.70 -4.88
C TYR A 31 -2.30 9.98 -4.09
N ALA A 32 -1.13 10.57 -4.23
CA ALA A 32 -0.84 11.91 -3.77
C ALA A 32 -1.22 12.93 -4.85
N ALA A 33 -1.75 14.09 -4.43
CA ALA A 33 -2.21 15.14 -5.33
C ALA A 33 -1.53 16.49 -5.06
N LYS A 34 -0.95 17.08 -6.11
CA LYS A 34 -0.65 18.51 -6.15
C LYS A 34 -1.95 19.36 -6.13
N PRO A 35 -1.91 20.60 -5.59
CA PRO A 35 -0.74 21.30 -5.05
C PRO A 35 -0.43 20.99 -3.58
N TYR A 36 -1.29 20.26 -2.86
CA TYR A 36 -1.16 20.03 -1.42
C TYR A 36 -0.03 19.04 -1.06
N MET A 37 0.30 18.16 -2.00
CA MET A 37 1.46 17.26 -1.91
C MET A 37 2.63 17.82 -2.75
N PRO A 38 3.88 17.59 -2.34
CA PRO A 38 5.05 18.10 -3.07
C PRO A 38 5.16 17.51 -4.49
N TYR A 39 4.61 16.31 -4.69
CA TYR A 39 4.58 15.60 -5.97
C TYR A 39 3.23 14.90 -6.19
N ASN A 40 2.86 14.74 -7.45
CA ASN A 40 1.92 13.68 -7.80
C ASN A 40 2.70 12.36 -7.76
N GLY A 41 2.13 11.36 -7.12
CA GLY A 41 2.84 10.12 -6.91
C GLY A 41 2.03 9.10 -6.13
N HIS A 42 2.70 8.04 -5.74
CA HIS A 42 2.15 7.00 -4.93
C HIS A 42 2.37 7.30 -3.45
N LEU A 43 1.28 7.58 -2.74
CA LEU A 43 1.29 7.76 -1.30
C LEU A 43 1.46 6.41 -0.60
N ILE A 44 2.39 6.34 0.34
CA ILE A 44 2.62 5.21 1.24
C ILE A 44 2.35 5.72 2.64
N MET A 45 1.20 5.38 3.20
CA MET A 45 0.80 5.82 4.53
C MET A 45 1.40 4.88 5.58
N ASN A 46 2.03 5.46 6.59
CA ASN A 46 2.50 4.76 7.78
C ASN A 46 2.62 5.79 8.92
N ALA A 47 1.57 5.93 9.71
CA ALA A 47 1.52 6.92 10.77
C ALA A 47 0.72 6.45 11.98
N VAL A 48 1.08 6.99 13.14
CA VAL A 48 0.30 6.90 14.38
C VAL A 48 -0.27 8.29 14.65
N TYR A 49 -1.59 8.38 14.58
CA TYR A 49 -2.39 9.55 14.92
C TYR A 49 -2.76 9.51 16.40
N ARG A 50 -1.80 9.96 17.22
CA ARG A 50 -1.87 10.19 18.67
C ARG A 50 -0.95 11.37 18.94
N ALA A 51 -1.28 12.29 19.84
CA ALA A 51 -0.34 13.37 20.17
C ALA A 51 0.85 12.84 21.03
N PRO A 52 2.11 13.10 20.66
CA PRO A 52 2.58 13.72 19.40
C PRO A 52 2.54 12.74 18.21
N ILE A 53 2.10 13.24 17.04
CA ILE A 53 1.91 12.43 15.83
C ILE A 53 3.26 11.85 15.42
N THR A 54 3.27 10.54 15.17
CA THR A 54 4.45 9.85 14.65
C THR A 54 4.19 9.49 13.20
N ASN A 55 5.00 10.02 12.28
CA ASN A 55 4.78 9.87 10.84
C ASN A 55 6.04 9.30 10.15
N ALA A 56 5.88 8.17 9.47
CA ALA A 56 6.88 7.57 8.59
C ALA A 56 6.32 7.34 7.18
N SER A 57 5.29 8.11 6.82
CA SER A 57 4.67 8.09 5.50
C SER A 57 5.63 8.64 4.46
N ARG A 58 5.53 8.10 3.26
CA ARG A 58 6.41 8.41 2.14
C ARG A 58 5.60 8.64 0.88
N ILE A 59 6.19 9.34 -0.07
CA ILE A 59 5.70 9.46 -1.43
C ILE A 59 6.73 8.86 -2.38
N ALA A 60 6.28 8.02 -3.31
CA ALA A 60 7.10 7.50 -4.41
C ALA A 60 6.62 8.10 -5.73
N PHE A 61 7.51 8.68 -6.51
CA PHE A 61 7.16 9.36 -7.76
C PHE A 61 8.25 9.17 -8.82
N ALA A 62 7.86 9.35 -10.09
CA ALA A 62 8.81 9.36 -11.19
C ALA A 62 9.50 10.74 -11.28
N ASP A 63 10.83 10.73 -11.32
CA ASP A 63 11.69 11.91 -11.49
C ASP A 63 12.71 11.60 -12.60
N ASN A 64 12.60 12.28 -13.75
CA ASN A 64 13.45 12.05 -14.93
C ASN A 64 13.58 10.56 -15.33
N GLY A 65 12.46 9.82 -15.28
CA GLY A 65 12.41 8.39 -15.61
C GLY A 65 12.97 7.46 -14.54
N ARG A 66 13.33 7.97 -13.35
CA ARG A 66 13.79 7.18 -12.21
C ARG A 66 12.77 7.21 -11.07
N SER A 67 12.74 6.14 -10.29
CA SER A 67 11.96 6.07 -9.05
C SER A 67 12.63 6.91 -7.96
N ARG A 68 11.94 7.92 -7.45
CA ARG A 68 12.35 8.66 -6.26
C ARG A 68 11.37 8.45 -5.13
N ARG A 69 11.87 8.44 -3.90
CA ARG A 69 11.07 8.32 -2.67
C ARG A 69 11.46 9.41 -1.70
N GLU A 70 10.46 10.00 -1.07
CA GLU A 70 10.67 11.03 -0.04
C GLU A 70 9.78 10.79 1.16
N MET A 71 10.28 11.13 2.34
CA MET A 71 9.49 11.16 3.56
C MET A 71 8.58 12.38 3.56
N LEU A 72 7.33 12.20 3.93
CA LEU A 72 6.38 13.29 4.08
C LEU A 72 6.54 13.87 5.48
N THR A 73 7.14 15.05 5.59
CA THR A 73 7.45 15.67 6.88
C THR A 73 6.25 16.34 7.53
N ASP A 74 5.40 17.01 6.74
CA ASP A 74 4.16 17.60 7.23
C ASP A 74 2.99 16.62 7.07
N PHE A 75 2.59 16.00 8.19
CA PHE A 75 1.46 15.07 8.22
C PHE A 75 0.12 15.75 7.88
N TYR A 76 -0.06 17.01 8.26
CA TYR A 76 -1.34 17.72 8.09
C TYR A 76 -1.62 18.11 6.63
N GLN A 77 -0.59 18.05 5.78
CA GLN A 77 -0.70 18.27 4.34
C GLN A 77 -0.94 16.97 3.56
N ILE A 78 -0.89 15.80 4.21
CA ILE A 78 -1.04 14.53 3.51
C ILE A 78 -2.46 14.38 2.98
N MET A 79 -2.56 14.34 1.65
CA MET A 79 -3.80 14.11 0.93
C MET A 79 -3.74 12.83 0.11
N CYS A 80 -4.85 12.11 0.09
CA CYS A 80 -5.12 11.10 -0.93
C CYS A 80 -6.08 11.66 -1.98
N SER A 81 -5.89 11.30 -3.24
CA SER A 81 -6.82 11.56 -4.34
C SER A 81 -7.12 10.29 -5.11
N PHE A 82 -8.06 10.38 -6.05
CA PHE A 82 -8.40 9.38 -7.06
C PHE A 82 -8.80 8.00 -6.52
N VAL A 83 -7.87 7.24 -5.92
CA VAL A 83 -8.14 6.02 -5.17
C VAL A 83 -7.11 5.81 -4.06
N GLY A 84 -7.56 5.29 -2.94
CA GLY A 84 -6.69 4.85 -1.86
C GLY A 84 -7.31 3.70 -1.07
N ASN A 85 -6.44 2.88 -0.50
CA ASN A 85 -6.79 1.73 0.32
C ASN A 85 -5.96 1.78 1.60
N PHE A 86 -6.65 1.97 2.73
CA PHE A 86 -6.02 2.16 4.02
C PHE A 86 -6.61 1.21 5.06
N PHE A 87 -5.75 0.76 5.97
CA PHE A 87 -6.12 0.00 7.15
C PHE A 87 -5.87 0.88 8.37
N VAL A 88 -6.89 1.01 9.21
CA VAL A 88 -6.85 1.78 10.45
C VAL A 88 -7.09 0.84 11.62
N SER A 89 -6.29 0.98 12.67
CA SER A 89 -6.40 0.20 13.90
C SER A 89 -5.96 1.01 15.11
N LYS A 90 -6.05 0.45 16.32
CA LYS A 90 -5.50 1.07 17.53
C LYS A 90 -3.96 0.98 17.64
N GLY A 91 -3.29 0.29 16.71
CA GLY A 91 -1.84 0.08 16.77
C GLY A 91 -1.34 -0.71 17.98
N LYS A 92 -2.22 -1.45 18.66
CA LYS A 92 -1.89 -2.23 19.86
C LYS A 92 -1.36 -3.61 19.49
N ASN A 93 -0.50 -4.14 20.35
CA ASN A 93 -0.08 -5.54 20.29
C ASN A 93 -1.29 -6.47 20.46
N GLY A 94 -1.28 -7.61 19.77
CA GLY A 94 -2.34 -8.60 19.83
C GLY A 94 -2.12 -9.73 18.84
N ASN A 95 -3.10 -10.65 18.77
CA ASN A 95 -3.06 -11.75 17.83
C ASN A 95 -3.19 -11.25 16.39
N VAL A 96 -2.31 -11.74 15.52
CA VAL A 96 -2.32 -11.42 14.09
C VAL A 96 -2.24 -12.70 13.26
N LEU A 97 -2.84 -12.67 12.08
CA LEU A 97 -2.64 -13.73 11.11
C LEU A 97 -1.22 -13.63 10.53
N ARG A 98 -0.34 -14.55 10.91
CA ARG A 98 1.02 -14.62 10.37
C ARG A 98 1.08 -15.58 9.19
N VAL A 99 1.28 -15.04 8.00
CA VAL A 99 1.51 -15.82 6.78
C VAL A 99 3.00 -15.89 6.49
N ARG A 100 3.51 -17.10 6.19
CA ARG A 100 4.89 -17.31 5.70
C ARG A 100 4.81 -18.06 4.38
N ALA A 101 5.47 -17.54 3.35
CA ALA A 101 5.54 -18.16 2.03
C ALA A 101 6.98 -18.08 1.51
N LYS A 102 7.48 -19.18 0.92
CA LYS A 102 8.81 -19.30 0.31
C LYS A 102 8.70 -20.27 -0.87
N GLY A 103 9.55 -20.12 -1.89
CA GLY A 103 9.63 -21.07 -3.01
C GLY A 103 8.38 -21.05 -3.87
N ARG A 104 7.98 -19.88 -4.37
CA ARG A 104 6.78 -19.74 -5.20
C ARG A 104 6.93 -20.54 -6.50
N GLU A 105 6.07 -21.55 -6.69
CA GLU A 105 5.97 -22.35 -7.92
C GLU A 105 4.87 -21.86 -8.87
N SER A 106 3.91 -21.07 -8.37
CA SER A 106 2.82 -20.50 -9.17
C SER A 106 3.26 -19.22 -9.90
N ASN A 107 2.64 -18.93 -11.05
CA ASN A 107 2.78 -17.65 -11.75
C ASN A 107 2.01 -16.49 -11.08
N LEU A 108 1.15 -16.77 -10.10
CA LEU A 108 0.41 -15.76 -9.33
C LEU A 108 1.22 -15.28 -8.13
N ASP A 109 1.17 -14.00 -7.81
CA ASP A 109 1.81 -13.49 -6.60
C ASP A 109 1.06 -13.91 -5.33
N ASN A 110 1.77 -13.88 -4.19
CA ASN A 110 1.24 -14.33 -2.91
C ASN A 110 -0.03 -13.59 -2.50
N ILE A 111 -0.17 -12.31 -2.88
CA ILE A 111 -1.33 -11.52 -2.54
C ILE A 111 -2.55 -11.96 -3.36
N THR A 112 -2.39 -12.15 -4.67
CA THR A 112 -3.45 -12.69 -5.54
C THR A 112 -3.89 -14.07 -5.07
N ILE A 113 -2.96 -14.94 -4.65
CA ILE A 113 -3.30 -16.25 -4.08
C ILE A 113 -4.16 -16.08 -2.82
N MET A 114 -3.75 -15.23 -1.86
CA MET A 114 -4.52 -14.97 -0.65
C MET A 114 -5.91 -14.40 -0.95
N GLN A 115 -6.01 -13.44 -1.87
CA GLN A 115 -7.29 -12.86 -2.29
C GLN A 115 -8.21 -13.91 -2.90
N GLY A 116 -7.69 -14.78 -3.77
CA GLY A 116 -8.44 -15.86 -4.41
C GLY A 116 -8.97 -16.88 -3.40
N ILE A 117 -8.17 -17.23 -2.39
CA ILE A 117 -8.60 -18.13 -1.30
C ILE A 117 -9.75 -17.48 -0.51
N LEU A 118 -9.60 -16.21 -0.12
CA LEU A 118 -10.64 -15.49 0.63
C LEU A 118 -11.93 -15.31 -0.19
N TYR A 119 -11.81 -15.04 -1.49
CA TYR A 119 -12.94 -14.90 -2.39
C TYR A 119 -13.74 -16.20 -2.47
N LYS A 120 -13.06 -17.31 -2.83
CA LYS A 120 -13.71 -18.63 -2.95
C LYS A 120 -14.34 -19.09 -1.63
N ARG A 121 -13.67 -18.81 -0.49
CA ARG A 121 -14.12 -19.31 0.81
C ARG A 121 -15.27 -18.50 1.42
N TYR A 122 -15.24 -17.18 1.27
CA TYR A 122 -16.15 -16.27 1.97
C TYR A 122 -17.08 -15.50 1.02
N CYS A 123 -16.59 -14.99 -0.10
CA CYS A 123 -17.45 -14.25 -1.03
C CYS A 123 -18.36 -15.21 -1.80
N GLU A 124 -17.78 -16.16 -2.53
CA GLU A 124 -18.55 -17.07 -3.40
C GLU A 124 -19.42 -18.04 -2.60
N LYS A 125 -18.86 -18.67 -1.56
CA LYS A 125 -19.58 -19.67 -0.76
C LYS A 125 -20.50 -19.11 0.32
N LYS A 126 -20.26 -17.89 0.79
CA LYS A 126 -20.96 -17.33 1.96
C LYS A 126 -21.53 -15.92 1.75
N ASN A 127 -21.38 -15.34 0.56
CA ASN A 127 -21.75 -13.95 0.27
C ASN A 127 -21.22 -12.95 1.32
N CYS A 128 -19.99 -13.19 1.80
CA CYS A 128 -19.38 -12.45 2.89
C CYS A 128 -18.13 -11.69 2.41
N THR A 129 -18.15 -10.38 2.57
CA THR A 129 -16.99 -9.52 2.31
C THR A 129 -16.02 -9.60 3.48
N VAL A 130 -14.77 -9.93 3.17
CA VAL A 130 -13.65 -10.01 4.10
C VAL A 130 -12.54 -9.11 3.57
N ALA A 131 -12.09 -8.21 4.44
CA ALA A 131 -10.93 -7.37 4.20
C ALA A 131 -9.83 -7.68 5.22
N LEU A 132 -8.60 -7.74 4.76
CA LEU A 132 -7.40 -7.82 5.58
C LEU A 132 -6.57 -6.56 5.37
N GLY A 133 -5.89 -6.11 6.41
CA GLY A 133 -4.88 -5.06 6.32
C GLY A 133 -3.68 -5.45 7.15
N GLY A 134 -2.49 -5.00 6.75
CA GLY A 134 -1.27 -5.34 7.46
C GLY A 134 -0.02 -5.03 6.68
N VAL A 135 1.05 -5.67 7.12
CA VAL A 135 2.38 -5.52 6.51
C VAL A 135 2.88 -6.86 5.99
N LEU A 136 3.64 -6.79 4.91
CA LEU A 136 4.40 -7.91 4.37
C LEU A 136 5.88 -7.56 4.42
N ARG A 137 6.69 -8.50 4.94
CA ARG A 137 8.14 -8.44 4.85
C ARG A 137 8.60 -9.37 3.74
N ILE A 138 9.21 -8.81 2.71
CA ILE A 138 9.79 -9.55 1.60
C ILE A 138 11.30 -9.66 1.86
N LYS A 139 11.79 -10.90 1.93
CA LYS A 139 13.20 -11.20 2.15
C LYS A 139 13.80 -11.78 0.89
N ASN A 140 14.84 -11.14 0.37
CA ASN A 140 15.56 -11.54 -0.84
C ASN A 140 14.66 -11.64 -2.09
N GLY A 141 15.27 -11.57 -3.28
CA GLY A 141 14.59 -11.79 -4.55
C GLY A 141 14.23 -10.51 -5.30
N ARG A 142 13.23 -10.61 -6.18
CA ARG A 142 12.84 -9.56 -7.13
C ARG A 142 11.38 -9.17 -6.92
N MET A 143 11.10 -7.87 -6.98
CA MET A 143 9.77 -7.30 -6.87
C MET A 143 9.53 -6.34 -8.05
N ALA A 144 8.32 -6.34 -8.58
CA ALA A 144 7.89 -5.33 -9.56
C ALA A 144 7.22 -4.18 -8.81
N GLN A 145 7.83 -2.99 -8.86
CA GLN A 145 7.25 -1.77 -8.30
C GLN A 145 6.46 -1.04 -9.37
N ASN A 146 5.22 -0.69 -9.04
CA ASN A 146 4.39 0.19 -9.86
C ASN A 146 4.68 1.63 -9.46
N ILE A 147 5.13 2.44 -10.42
CA ILE A 147 5.32 3.87 -10.24
C ILE A 147 4.27 4.57 -11.07
N MET A 148 3.51 5.46 -10.43
CA MET A 148 2.62 6.32 -11.18
C MET A 148 3.44 7.45 -11.82
N PRO A 149 3.18 7.76 -13.11
CA PRO A 149 3.59 9.02 -13.69
C PRO A 149 3.14 10.23 -12.85
N GLY A 150 3.84 11.37 -12.95
CA GLY A 150 3.46 12.60 -12.26
C GLY A 150 2.15 13.25 -12.76
N GLN A 151 1.49 12.64 -13.75
CA GLN A 151 0.21 13.08 -14.30
C GLN A 151 -0.84 11.99 -14.07
N TYR A 152 -2.07 12.42 -13.80
CA TYR A 152 -3.20 11.50 -13.72
C TYR A 152 -3.43 10.82 -15.07
N PRO A 153 -3.90 9.56 -15.06
CA PRO A 153 -4.34 8.92 -16.28
C PRO A 153 -5.47 9.72 -16.94
N PRO A 154 -5.55 9.73 -18.28
CA PRO A 154 -6.80 10.10 -18.94
C PRO A 154 -7.92 9.17 -18.46
N ARG A 155 -9.19 9.52 -18.70
CA ARG A 155 -10.34 8.70 -18.26
C ARG A 155 -10.11 7.22 -18.59
N VAL A 156 -9.96 6.40 -17.55
CA VAL A 156 -9.84 4.95 -17.65
C VAL A 156 -11.18 4.31 -17.33
N SER A 157 -11.67 3.46 -18.23
CA SER A 157 -12.93 2.72 -18.08
C SER A 157 -12.81 1.47 -17.23
N SER A 158 -11.58 1.01 -16.96
CA SER A 158 -11.34 -0.22 -16.22
C SER A 158 -10.09 -0.13 -15.34
N PHE A 159 -10.04 -0.96 -14.31
CA PHE A 159 -8.82 -1.15 -13.52
C PHE A 159 -7.64 -1.67 -14.36
N ILE A 160 -7.91 -2.40 -15.45
CA ILE A 160 -6.87 -2.90 -16.35
C ILE A 160 -6.21 -1.74 -17.09
N ASP A 161 -7.00 -0.78 -17.58
CA ASP A 161 -6.48 0.41 -18.25
C ASP A 161 -5.70 1.28 -17.27
N LEU A 162 -6.18 1.38 -16.02
CA LEU A 162 -5.44 2.01 -14.94
C LEU A 162 -4.11 1.28 -14.64
N ALA A 163 -4.12 -0.05 -14.60
CA ALA A 163 -2.93 -0.87 -14.34
C ALA A 163 -1.86 -0.72 -15.43
N ARG A 164 -2.26 -0.48 -16.68
CA ARG A 164 -1.37 -0.21 -17.82
C ARG A 164 -0.76 1.19 -17.79
N TRP A 165 -1.41 2.15 -17.14
CA TRP A 165 -0.87 3.50 -16.96
C TRP A 165 0.35 3.53 -16.02
N PHE A 166 0.49 2.53 -15.16
CA PHE A 166 1.66 2.42 -14.29
C PHE A 166 2.90 1.97 -15.04
N GLN A 167 4.03 2.56 -14.67
CA GLN A 167 5.33 2.10 -15.11
C GLN A 167 5.82 1.00 -14.16
N TYR A 168 6.20 -0.14 -14.74
CA TYR A 168 6.69 -1.29 -14.00
C TYR A 168 8.22 -1.25 -13.94
N HIS A 169 8.76 -1.28 -12.72
CA HIS A 169 10.20 -1.32 -12.50
C HIS A 169 10.55 -2.59 -11.73
N ASN A 170 11.41 -3.43 -12.32
CA ASN A 170 11.96 -4.58 -11.61
C ASN A 170 13.01 -4.08 -10.61
N MET A 171 12.81 -4.42 -9.35
CA MET A 171 13.73 -4.11 -8.26
C MET A 171 14.31 -5.39 -7.71
N TYR A 172 15.63 -5.41 -7.56
CA TYR A 172 16.35 -6.42 -6.80
C TYR A 172 16.43 -5.96 -5.35
N LEU A 173 16.11 -6.86 -4.42
CA LEU A 173 16.14 -6.55 -3.00
C LEU A 173 17.52 -6.86 -2.43
N GLU A 174 18.31 -5.81 -2.17
CA GLU A 174 19.59 -5.88 -1.45
C GLU A 174 19.38 -5.99 0.06
N SER A 175 18.22 -5.55 0.54
CA SER A 175 17.80 -5.62 1.94
C SER A 175 16.35 -6.09 2.03
N ASP A 176 15.94 -6.43 3.25
CA ASP A 176 14.54 -6.72 3.52
C ASP A 176 13.66 -5.53 3.19
N LEU A 177 12.52 -5.84 2.58
CA LEU A 177 11.55 -4.86 2.18
C LEU A 177 10.28 -4.97 3.01
N ILE A 178 9.86 -3.85 3.62
CA ILE A 178 8.57 -3.75 4.30
C ILE A 178 7.55 -3.11 3.36
N VAL A 179 6.39 -3.72 3.31
CA VAL A 179 5.31 -3.33 2.41
C VAL A 179 4.01 -3.27 3.18
N VAL A 180 3.26 -2.18 3.02
CA VAL A 180 1.96 -1.98 3.66
C VAL A 180 0.83 -2.12 2.66
N GLY A 181 -0.31 -2.63 3.08
CA GLY A 181 -1.46 -2.72 2.19
C GLY A 181 -2.69 -3.37 2.79
N THR A 182 -3.73 -3.41 1.99
CA THR A 182 -4.98 -4.12 2.28
C THR A 182 -5.25 -5.18 1.22
N ILE A 183 -6.16 -6.11 1.52
CA ILE A 183 -6.68 -7.14 0.62
C ILE A 183 -8.17 -7.18 0.86
N VAL A 184 -8.99 -7.08 -0.19
CA VAL A 184 -10.44 -7.31 -0.10
C VAL A 184 -10.78 -8.48 -0.99
N ASN A 185 -11.61 -9.40 -0.52
CA ASN A 185 -11.98 -10.63 -1.23
C ASN A 185 -13.00 -10.39 -2.36
N THR A 186 -12.70 -9.48 -3.28
CA THR A 186 -13.48 -9.25 -4.51
C THR A 186 -13.05 -10.21 -5.62
N LYS A 187 -13.88 -10.37 -6.66
CA LYS A 187 -13.60 -11.24 -7.79
C LYS A 187 -12.33 -10.76 -8.50
N SER A 188 -11.23 -11.50 -8.34
CA SER A 188 -9.98 -11.23 -9.05
C SER A 188 -10.16 -11.60 -10.52
N ILE A 189 -10.20 -10.59 -11.40
CA ILE A 189 -10.24 -10.81 -12.86
C ILE A 189 -8.83 -11.18 -13.32
N GLY A 190 -8.44 -12.45 -13.19
CA GLY A 190 -7.38 -13.15 -13.95
C GLY A 190 -5.96 -12.55 -14.03
N HIS A 191 -5.71 -11.37 -13.49
CA HIS A 191 -4.49 -10.60 -13.58
C HIS A 191 -4.05 -10.19 -12.19
N ARG A 192 -2.72 -10.05 -12.01
CA ARG A 192 -2.07 -9.65 -10.76
C ARG A 192 -2.93 -8.62 -10.07
N SER A 193 -3.44 -8.99 -8.90
CA SER A 193 -4.19 -8.08 -8.07
C SER A 193 -3.26 -6.91 -7.81
N ALA A 194 -3.52 -5.74 -8.40
CA ALA A 194 -2.78 -4.53 -8.04
C ALA A 194 -3.31 -4.05 -6.69
N LEU A 195 -3.14 -4.90 -5.68
CA LEU A 195 -3.15 -4.50 -4.30
C LEU A 195 -1.84 -3.76 -4.13
N ARG A 196 -1.98 -2.47 -3.83
CA ARG A 196 -0.92 -1.47 -3.82
C ARG A 196 -0.07 -1.63 -2.58
N PHE A 197 0.70 -2.70 -2.60
CA PHE A 197 1.75 -2.97 -1.67
C PHE A 197 2.94 -2.12 -2.12
N VAL A 198 3.21 -1.02 -1.42
CA VAL A 198 4.33 -0.14 -1.76
C VAL A 198 5.36 -0.05 -0.64
N SER A 199 6.59 -0.10 -1.12
CA SER A 199 7.84 -0.37 -0.43
C SER A 199 8.31 0.81 0.43
N THR A 200 8.63 0.53 1.69
CA THR A 200 9.54 1.36 2.48
C THR A 200 10.87 0.63 2.59
N ASN A 201 11.94 1.18 2.00
CA ASN A 201 13.30 0.79 2.38
C ASN A 201 13.72 1.69 3.56
N GLU A 202 14.55 1.11 4.41
CA GLU A 202 15.21 1.68 5.60
C GLU A 202 14.42 1.73 6.92
N GLU A 203 15.18 1.28 7.93
CA GLU A 203 14.92 1.31 9.36
C GLU A 203 14.43 2.71 9.77
N SER A 204 13.12 2.85 9.92
CA SER A 204 12.55 4.04 10.58
C SER A 204 12.40 3.67 12.04
N SER A 205 13.07 4.42 12.90
CA SER A 205 13.27 4.26 14.36
C SER A 205 11.99 4.35 15.21
N ILE A 206 10.85 3.98 14.65
CA ILE A 206 9.59 3.83 15.38
C ILE A 206 9.45 2.33 15.63
N PRO A 207 9.36 1.87 16.90
CA PRO A 207 9.33 0.45 17.22
C PRO A 207 8.04 -0.19 16.69
N MET A 208 8.04 -0.60 15.42
CA MET A 208 7.05 -1.51 14.87
C MET A 208 7.43 -2.92 15.33
N PHE A 209 6.77 -3.38 16.39
CA PHE A 209 6.94 -4.72 16.91
C PHE A 209 6.60 -5.77 15.84
N PHE A 210 7.63 -6.47 15.33
CA PHE A 210 7.47 -7.72 14.60
C PHE A 210 8.44 -8.77 15.14
N GLN A 211 7.89 -9.86 15.69
CA GLN A 211 8.65 -11.03 16.13
C GLN A 211 9.36 -11.72 14.94
N LEU A 212 10.62 -11.38 14.77
CA LEU A 212 11.66 -12.28 14.31
C LEU A 212 11.93 -13.34 15.38
N TRP A 213 12.09 -14.59 14.96
CA TRP A 213 13.09 -15.45 15.57
C TRP A 213 13.86 -16.19 14.48
N SER A 214 15.13 -16.42 14.83
CA SER A 214 16.29 -16.87 14.06
C SER A 214 16.86 -18.13 14.72
N ARG A 215 17.75 -18.84 13.98
CA ARG A 215 18.65 -19.97 14.33
C ARG A 215 18.17 -21.34 13.84
N ARG A 216 19.03 -22.21 13.28
CA ARG A 216 20.38 -22.14 12.65
C ARG A 216 20.63 -23.51 12.01
N ALA A 217 21.39 -23.51 10.91
CA ALA A 217 22.41 -24.47 10.47
C ALA A 217 22.06 -25.94 10.07
N VAL A 218 22.74 -26.35 8.98
CA VAL A 218 23.08 -27.72 8.49
C VAL A 218 21.87 -28.52 7.97
N CYS A 219 21.85 -29.12 6.78
CA CYS A 219 22.90 -29.60 5.86
C CYS A 219 22.82 -28.96 4.46
#